data_AF-A0A662EBJ3-F1
#
_entry.id   AF-A0A662EBJ3-F1
#
_cell.length_a   1.000
_cell.length_b   1.000
_cell.length_c   1.000
_cell.angle_alpha   90.00
_cell.angle_beta   90.00
_cell.angle_gamma   90.00
#
_symmetry.space_group_name_H-M   'P 1'
#
loop_
_entity.id
_entity.type
_entity.pdbx_description
1 polymer ?
#
loop_
_entity_poly.entity_id
_entity_poly.type
_entity_poly.pdbx_seq_one_letter_code
_entity_poly.pdbx_strand_id
1 'polypeptide(L)'
;MGYECFDVDVTDKVGHIRMNRPEKSNSMIAAFWRELPEIVDGFSASGSVRAIVLSSEGRHFCSGMDLEVFANDDSIGLQAGSGHRSRRNERFRSMAMKLQDTFTALERSRVPVLCAIQGACVGGGIDLVSAADMRYADESAFFSIAEINIGMTADVGTLQRMPKLVPEGIVRELAYTGRRWTASEARSAGFVNAVFPDQDALLEGVMEVAREIATKSPMAIWGTKQTMHYTRDHSVSDGLEFIANWNAAMFDTDDMAEAFGAKMEKREADFPDLWPLSEGL
;
A
#
# COMPACT_ATOMS: atom_id res chain seq x y z
N MET A 1 -2.52 17.83 16.28
CA MET A 1 -1.11 17.89 15.87
C MET A 1 -1.05 17.22 14.51
N GLY A 2 -0.43 17.84 13.51
CA GLY A 2 -0.29 17.23 12.18
C GLY A 2 0.77 16.13 12.18
N TYR A 3 0.78 15.31 11.13
CA TYR A 3 1.83 14.33 10.88
C TYR A 3 3.08 15.01 10.33
N GLU A 4 4.26 14.46 10.61
CA GLU A 4 5.53 15.01 10.12
C GLU A 4 5.79 14.64 8.65
N CYS A 5 5.39 13.43 8.25
CA CYS A 5 5.68 12.90 6.92
C CYS A 5 4.50 13.00 5.94
N PHE A 6 3.29 13.32 6.43
CA PHE A 6 2.07 13.20 5.64
C PHE A 6 1.10 14.37 5.82
N ASP A 7 0.51 14.81 4.72
CA ASP A 7 -0.77 15.52 4.74
C ASP A 7 -1.90 14.52 4.49
N VAL A 8 -3.00 14.70 5.22
CA VAL A 8 -4.12 13.76 5.21
C VAL A 8 -5.45 14.52 5.14
N ASP A 9 -6.30 14.14 4.20
CA ASP A 9 -7.68 14.62 4.11
C ASP A 9 -8.64 13.49 3.71
N VAL A 10 -9.94 13.73 3.91
CA VAL A 10 -11.00 12.84 3.46
C VAL A 10 -12.03 13.66 2.70
N THR A 11 -12.25 13.31 1.44
CA THR A 11 -13.24 13.95 0.56
C THR A 11 -14.02 12.87 -0.17
N ASP A 12 -15.35 12.97 -0.19
CA ASP A 12 -16.24 12.01 -0.88
C ASP A 12 -15.95 10.54 -0.53
N LYS A 13 -15.74 10.26 0.76
CA LYS A 13 -15.39 8.93 1.32
C LYS A 13 -14.04 8.38 0.83
N VAL A 14 -13.21 9.18 0.16
CA VAL A 14 -11.84 8.82 -0.23
C VAL A 14 -10.87 9.47 0.76
N GLY A 15 -10.06 8.66 1.43
CA GLY A 15 -8.95 9.13 2.25
C GLY A 15 -7.71 9.38 1.40
N HIS A 16 -7.21 10.61 1.37
CA HIS A 16 -6.02 10.98 0.60
C HIS A 16 -4.83 11.16 1.56
N ILE A 17 -3.81 10.31 1.39
CA ILE A 17 -2.55 10.37 2.12
C ILE A 17 -1.49 10.89 1.16
N ARG A 18 -0.87 12.03 1.49
CA ARG A 18 0.17 12.67 0.68
C ARG A 18 1.48 12.71 1.44
N MET A 19 2.52 12.06 0.93
CA MET A 19 3.87 12.25 1.47
C MET A 19 4.31 13.71 1.25
N ASN A 20 4.69 14.40 2.33
CA ASN A 20 4.94 15.85 2.33
C ASN A 20 6.35 16.21 2.82
N ARG A 21 7.37 15.51 2.31
CA ARG A 21 8.80 15.88 2.49
C ARG A 21 9.49 16.03 1.12
N PRO A 22 8.94 16.84 0.19
CA PRO A 22 9.39 16.90 -1.19
C PRO A 22 10.86 17.33 -1.34
N GLU A 23 11.35 18.21 -0.46
CA GLU A 23 12.74 18.67 -0.40
C GLU A 23 13.75 17.58 -0.05
N LYS A 24 13.27 16.47 0.54
CA LYS A 24 14.03 15.25 0.81
C LYS A 24 13.62 14.09 -0.08
N SER A 25 12.89 14.37 -1.17
CA SER A 25 12.35 13.35 -2.08
C SER A 25 11.53 12.29 -1.33
N ASN A 26 10.80 12.72 -0.29
CA ASN A 26 9.95 11.89 0.54
C ASN A 26 10.67 10.67 1.15
N SER A 27 11.93 10.85 1.60
CA SER A 27 12.67 9.81 2.32
C SER A 27 11.94 9.38 3.61
N MET A 28 12.06 8.11 3.98
CA MET A 28 11.36 7.51 5.12
C MET A 28 12.19 7.62 6.41
N ILE A 29 11.88 8.64 7.22
CA ILE A 29 12.42 8.82 8.58
C ILE A 29 11.61 8.02 9.62
N ALA A 30 12.05 7.96 10.87
CA ALA A 30 11.36 7.22 11.94
C ALA A 30 9.87 7.59 12.09
N ALA A 31 9.50 8.86 11.86
CA ALA A 31 8.12 9.30 11.88
C ALA A 31 7.26 8.61 10.81
N PHE A 32 7.76 8.46 9.59
CA PHE A 32 7.05 7.78 8.49
C PHE A 32 6.57 6.39 8.91
N TRP A 33 7.46 5.60 9.52
CA TRP A 33 7.18 4.21 9.91
C TRP A 33 6.13 4.08 11.02
N ARG A 34 5.99 5.12 11.85
CA ARG A 34 4.96 5.22 12.89
C ARG A 34 3.64 5.77 12.35
N GLU A 35 3.71 6.81 11.53
CA GLU A 35 2.55 7.60 11.09
C GLU A 35 1.72 6.88 10.03
N LEU A 36 2.36 6.23 9.05
CA LEU A 36 1.64 5.54 7.98
C LEU A 36 0.64 4.48 8.48
N PRO A 37 1.01 3.52 9.36
CA PRO A 37 0.05 2.53 9.84
C PRO A 37 -1.03 3.19 10.71
N GLU A 38 -0.71 4.22 11.49
CA GLU A 38 -1.70 4.97 12.28
C GLU A 38 -2.78 5.58 11.38
N ILE A 39 -2.39 6.23 10.28
CA ILE A 39 -3.31 6.86 9.32
C ILE A 39 -4.17 5.79 8.64
N VAL A 40 -3.54 4.74 8.11
CA VAL A 40 -4.23 3.68 7.35
C VAL A 40 -5.19 2.89 8.26
N ASP A 41 -4.75 2.52 9.46
CA ASP A 41 -5.58 1.81 10.43
C ASP A 41 -6.72 2.73 10.93
N GLY A 42 -6.48 4.03 11.11
CA GLY A 42 -7.52 5.01 11.44
C GLY A 42 -8.61 5.12 10.38
N PHE A 43 -8.23 5.20 9.10
CA PHE A 43 -9.18 5.15 7.98
C PHE A 43 -9.93 3.83 7.88
N SER A 44 -9.21 2.71 8.03
CA SER A 44 -9.80 1.38 8.04
C SER A 44 -10.80 1.23 9.19
N ALA A 45 -10.48 1.76 10.38
CA ALA A 45 -11.30 1.64 11.58
C ALA A 45 -12.54 2.53 11.59
N SER A 46 -12.54 3.68 10.89
CA SER A 46 -13.66 4.64 10.93
C SER A 46 -14.94 4.13 10.27
N GLY A 47 -14.81 3.29 9.24
CA GLY A 47 -15.93 2.72 8.48
C GLY A 47 -16.56 3.65 7.43
N SER A 48 -16.25 4.96 7.47
CA SER A 48 -16.75 5.97 6.53
C SER A 48 -15.85 6.20 5.31
N VAL A 49 -14.55 5.87 5.43
CA VAL A 49 -13.64 5.84 4.27
C VAL A 49 -13.90 4.56 3.48
N ARG A 50 -13.90 4.65 2.15
CA ARG A 50 -14.19 3.53 1.21
C ARG A 50 -13.06 3.20 0.25
N ALA A 51 -12.12 4.12 0.06
CA ALA A 51 -10.87 3.90 -0.67
C ALA A 51 -9.79 4.84 -0.12
N ILE A 52 -8.54 4.43 -0.22
CA ILE A 52 -7.38 5.24 0.15
C ILE A 52 -6.55 5.51 -1.10
N VAL A 53 -6.20 6.77 -1.32
CA VAL A 53 -5.20 7.17 -2.32
C VAL A 53 -3.93 7.60 -1.60
N LEU A 54 -2.81 7.00 -1.98
CA LEU A 54 -1.48 7.37 -1.51
C LEU A 54 -0.71 8.03 -2.66
N SER A 55 -0.39 9.30 -2.52
CA SER A 55 0.43 10.06 -3.46
C SER A 55 1.55 10.80 -2.73
N SER A 56 2.29 11.65 -3.44
CA SER A 56 3.32 12.49 -2.83
C SER A 56 3.36 13.89 -3.43
N GLU A 57 3.91 14.80 -2.64
CA GLU A 57 4.28 16.13 -3.09
C GLU A 57 5.67 16.11 -3.75
N GLY A 58 5.87 17.04 -4.68
CA GLY A 58 7.15 17.25 -5.36
C GLY A 58 7.48 16.23 -6.47
N ARG A 59 8.74 16.26 -6.91
CA ARG A 59 9.21 15.58 -8.15
C ARG A 59 9.21 14.05 -8.06
N HIS A 60 9.25 13.48 -6.86
CA HIS A 60 9.51 12.07 -6.65
C HIS A 60 8.49 11.49 -5.68
N PHE A 61 8.04 10.28 -5.94
CA PHE A 61 7.19 9.52 -5.05
C PHE A 61 7.87 9.27 -3.71
N CYS A 62 8.99 8.53 -3.71
CA CYS A 62 9.78 8.23 -2.52
C CYS A 62 11.18 7.73 -2.89
N SER A 63 12.20 8.32 -2.26
CA SER A 63 13.61 7.92 -2.40
C SER A 63 14.03 6.72 -1.52
N GLY A 64 13.12 6.21 -0.69
CA GLY A 64 13.36 5.06 0.19
C GLY A 64 13.73 5.45 1.63
N MET A 65 14.34 4.52 2.37
CA MET A 65 14.74 4.74 3.76
C MET A 65 15.79 5.85 3.88
N ASP A 66 15.58 6.77 4.82
CA ASP A 66 16.53 7.86 5.06
C ASP A 66 17.85 7.33 5.64
N LEU A 67 18.99 7.87 5.18
CA LEU A 67 20.32 7.49 5.66
C LEU A 67 20.49 7.72 7.17
N GLU A 68 19.81 8.72 7.74
CA GLU A 68 19.86 9.02 9.17
C GLU A 68 19.28 7.89 10.04
N VAL A 69 18.36 7.08 9.50
CA VAL A 69 17.83 5.90 10.20
C VAL A 69 18.94 4.86 10.44
N PHE A 70 19.83 4.68 9.46
CA PHE A 70 20.99 3.80 9.59
C PHE A 70 22.08 4.38 10.49
N ALA A 71 22.21 5.71 10.57
CA ALA A 71 23.23 6.35 11.37
C ALA A 71 22.90 6.38 12.88
N ASN A 72 21.61 6.51 13.23
CA ASN A 72 21.18 6.80 14.59
C ASN A 72 20.55 5.60 15.32
N ASP A 73 20.29 4.47 14.65
CA ASP A 73 19.75 3.28 15.30
C ASP A 73 20.83 2.22 15.57
N ASP A 74 21.12 1.97 16.85
CA ASP A 74 22.09 0.95 17.32
C ASP A 74 21.82 -0.48 16.82
N SER A 75 20.62 -0.75 16.31
CA SER A 75 20.23 -2.08 15.81
C SER A 75 20.49 -2.27 14.30
N ILE A 76 20.60 -1.19 13.52
CA ILE A 76 20.89 -1.23 12.07
C ILE A 76 22.27 -0.62 11.76
N GLY A 77 22.78 0.23 12.64
CA GLY A 77 23.95 1.05 12.39
C GLY A 77 25.27 0.28 12.32
N LEU A 78 26.21 0.89 11.57
CA LEU A 78 27.60 0.45 11.41
C LEU A 78 28.38 0.40 12.74
N GLN A 79 27.82 0.95 13.82
CA GLN A 79 28.41 1.11 15.15
C GLN A 79 27.83 0.09 16.16
N ALA A 80 27.47 -1.13 15.72
CA ALA A 80 26.96 -2.15 16.64
C ALA A 80 27.97 -2.46 17.77
N GLY A 81 27.63 -2.10 19.01
CA GLY A 81 28.51 -2.28 20.17
C GLY A 81 28.94 -3.73 20.42
N SER A 82 30.05 -3.92 21.15
CA SER A 82 30.57 -5.26 21.50
C SER A 82 29.68 -5.98 22.54
N GLY A 83 29.60 -7.32 22.49
CA GLY A 83 28.93 -8.17 23.49
C GLY A 83 27.44 -8.50 23.25
N HIS A 84 26.99 -9.69 23.67
CA HIS A 84 25.60 -10.19 23.59
C HIS A 84 24.96 -10.27 22.19
N ARG A 85 25.66 -10.87 21.21
CA ARG A 85 25.20 -11.06 19.82
C ARG A 85 23.73 -11.50 19.67
N SER A 86 23.28 -12.51 20.43
CA SER A 86 21.90 -13.01 20.34
C SER A 86 20.85 -11.95 20.68
N ARG A 87 21.10 -11.07 21.66
CA ARG A 87 20.18 -10.00 22.05
C ARG A 87 20.09 -8.90 20.98
N ARG A 88 21.21 -8.58 20.34
CA ARG A 88 21.22 -7.62 19.22
C ARG A 88 20.50 -8.17 18.00
N ASN A 89 20.73 -9.44 17.68
CA ASN A 89 20.03 -10.11 16.58
C ASN A 89 18.51 -10.10 16.80
N GLU A 90 18.04 -10.37 18.03
CA GLU A 90 16.60 -10.32 18.30
C GLU A 90 16.04 -8.89 18.30
N ARG A 91 16.82 -7.88 18.75
CA ARG A 91 16.41 -6.48 18.60
C ARG A 91 16.24 -6.10 17.13
N PHE A 92 17.20 -6.48 16.27
CA PHE A 92 17.10 -6.24 14.83
C PHE A 92 15.87 -6.95 14.24
N ARG A 93 15.67 -8.24 14.56
CA ARG A 93 14.53 -9.02 14.08
C ARG A 93 13.19 -8.39 14.47
N SER A 94 13.03 -8.03 15.74
CA SER A 94 11.78 -7.44 16.25
C SER A 94 11.51 -6.05 15.65
N MET A 95 12.54 -5.27 15.35
CA MET A 95 12.39 -4.02 14.61
C MET A 95 12.05 -4.25 13.14
N ALA A 96 12.73 -5.18 12.44
CA ALA A 96 12.38 -5.52 11.06
C ALA A 96 10.90 -5.95 10.94
N MET A 97 10.39 -6.74 11.89
CA MET A 97 8.96 -7.07 11.95
C MET A 97 8.05 -5.85 12.10
N LYS A 98 8.45 -4.83 12.86
CA LYS A 98 7.68 -3.58 12.99
C LYS A 98 7.68 -2.79 11.68
N LEU A 99 8.83 -2.69 11.01
CA LEU A 99 8.93 -2.02 9.71
C LEU A 99 8.12 -2.75 8.63
N GLN A 100 8.10 -4.09 8.67
CA GLN A 100 7.24 -4.90 7.80
C GLN A 100 5.75 -4.63 8.08
N ASP A 101 5.35 -4.46 9.34
CA ASP A 101 3.96 -4.19 9.70
C ASP A 101 3.46 -2.84 9.16
N THR A 102 4.33 -1.82 9.09
CA THR A 102 4.02 -0.50 8.47
C THR A 102 3.39 -0.65 7.08
N PHE A 103 3.96 -1.49 6.21
CA PHE A 103 3.40 -1.72 4.87
C PHE A 103 2.31 -2.78 4.86
N THR A 104 2.37 -3.75 5.79
CA THR A 104 1.31 -4.77 5.93
C THR A 104 -0.02 -4.16 6.36
N ALA A 105 -0.02 -2.99 7.01
CA ALA A 105 -1.23 -2.22 7.31
C ALA A 105 -2.07 -1.92 6.06
N LEU A 106 -1.45 -1.71 4.90
CA LEU A 106 -2.16 -1.47 3.63
C LEU A 106 -2.96 -2.71 3.21
N GLU A 107 -2.36 -3.90 3.29
CA GLU A 107 -3.02 -5.19 2.98
C GLU A 107 -4.12 -5.52 4.00
N ARG A 108 -3.90 -5.17 5.28
CA ARG A 108 -4.85 -5.41 6.37
C ARG A 108 -6.06 -4.47 6.34
N SER A 109 -5.92 -3.29 5.75
CA SER A 109 -7.00 -2.29 5.66
C SER A 109 -8.29 -2.89 5.05
N ARG A 110 -9.45 -2.52 5.60
CA ARG A 110 -10.76 -2.93 5.09
C ARG A 110 -11.07 -2.35 3.71
N VAL A 111 -10.36 -1.30 3.31
CA VAL A 111 -10.57 -0.57 2.05
C VAL A 111 -9.38 -0.71 1.09
N PRO A 112 -9.61 -0.56 -0.23
CA PRO A 112 -8.53 -0.62 -1.21
C PRO A 112 -7.58 0.57 -1.09
N VAL A 113 -6.30 0.33 -1.32
CA VAL A 113 -5.22 1.34 -1.33
C VAL A 113 -4.66 1.45 -2.74
N LEU A 114 -4.74 2.66 -3.31
CA LEU A 114 -4.27 2.99 -4.65
C LEU A 114 -3.05 3.91 -4.52
N CYS A 115 -1.95 3.60 -5.22
CA CYS A 115 -0.78 4.45 -5.28
C CYS A 115 -0.72 5.25 -6.59
N ALA A 116 -0.51 6.57 -6.47
CA ALA A 116 -0.20 7.48 -7.57
C ALA A 116 1.30 7.83 -7.52
N ILE A 117 2.08 7.31 -8.48
CA ILE A 117 3.53 7.26 -8.42
C ILE A 117 4.16 8.09 -9.55
N GLN A 118 4.76 9.23 -9.21
CA GLN A 118 5.60 10.02 -10.11
C GLN A 118 7.10 9.89 -9.77
N GLY A 119 7.97 10.08 -10.75
CA GLY A 119 9.42 10.12 -10.54
C GLY A 119 9.99 8.89 -9.80
N ALA A 120 10.89 9.11 -8.84
CA ALA A 120 11.60 8.02 -8.18
C ALA A 120 10.70 7.27 -7.18
N CYS A 121 10.65 5.94 -7.30
CA CYS A 121 10.09 5.00 -6.32
C CYS A 121 11.17 3.94 -6.00
N VAL A 122 11.96 4.20 -4.96
CA VAL A 122 13.26 3.52 -4.75
C VAL A 122 13.34 2.87 -3.37
N GLY A 123 13.95 1.67 -3.30
CA GLY A 123 14.16 0.93 -2.06
C GLY A 123 12.83 0.72 -1.33
N GLY A 124 12.73 1.13 -0.06
CA GLY A 124 11.48 1.09 0.71
C GLY A 124 10.23 1.67 0.00
N GLY A 125 10.40 2.58 -0.98
CA GLY A 125 9.30 3.03 -1.83
C GLY A 125 8.66 1.90 -2.67
N ILE A 126 9.48 0.97 -3.19
CA ILE A 126 8.97 -0.20 -3.91
C ILE A 126 8.31 -1.21 -2.97
N ASP A 127 8.79 -1.36 -1.73
CA ASP A 127 8.18 -2.20 -0.71
C ASP A 127 6.77 -1.71 -0.34
N LEU A 128 6.63 -0.39 -0.21
CA LEU A 128 5.37 0.30 0.04
C LEU A 128 4.35 0.02 -1.07
N VAL A 129 4.70 0.33 -2.32
CA VAL A 129 3.73 0.23 -3.43
C VAL A 129 3.44 -1.23 -3.82
N SER A 130 4.35 -2.16 -3.50
CA SER A 130 4.10 -3.61 -3.64
C SER A 130 3.09 -4.14 -2.63
N ALA A 131 2.84 -3.42 -1.52
CA ALA A 131 1.80 -3.75 -0.54
C ALA A 131 0.43 -3.12 -0.86
N ALA A 132 0.37 -2.14 -1.75
CA ALA A 132 -0.88 -1.54 -2.19
C ALA A 132 -1.71 -2.48 -3.09
N ASP A 133 -3.01 -2.24 -3.21
CA ASP A 133 -3.89 -3.03 -4.07
C ASP A 133 -3.67 -2.68 -5.55
N MET A 134 -3.49 -1.39 -5.85
CA MET A 134 -3.35 -0.88 -7.21
C MET A 134 -2.23 0.16 -7.31
N ARG A 135 -1.54 0.16 -8.45
CA ARG A 135 -0.42 1.08 -8.71
C ARG A 135 -0.65 1.80 -10.04
N TYR A 136 -0.51 3.11 -10.03
CA TYR A 136 -0.60 3.96 -11.20
C TYR A 136 0.65 4.82 -11.24
N ALA A 137 1.13 5.13 -12.45
CA ALA A 137 2.35 5.88 -12.62
C ALA A 137 2.19 7.00 -13.63
N ASP A 138 3.05 8.02 -13.57
CA ASP A 138 3.24 8.93 -14.69
C ASP A 138 4.44 8.48 -15.56
N GLU A 139 4.63 9.13 -16.71
CA GLU A 139 5.75 8.82 -17.61
C GLU A 139 7.14 9.05 -16.98
N SER A 140 7.23 9.92 -15.97
CA SER A 140 8.49 10.22 -15.29
C SER A 140 8.90 9.13 -14.29
N ALA A 141 7.97 8.23 -13.95
CA ALA A 141 8.17 7.26 -12.90
C ALA A 141 9.23 6.19 -13.25
N PHE A 142 10.02 5.83 -12.24
CA PHE A 142 10.87 4.65 -12.29
C PHE A 142 10.96 3.98 -10.91
N PHE A 143 11.14 2.68 -10.94
CA PHE A 143 11.21 1.80 -9.78
C PHE A 143 12.61 1.22 -9.63
N SER A 144 13.04 0.94 -8.41
CA SER A 144 14.33 0.29 -8.16
C SER A 144 14.35 -0.43 -6.82
N ILE A 145 14.71 -1.72 -6.83
CA ILE A 145 15.07 -2.49 -5.63
C ILE A 145 16.52 -2.12 -5.28
N ALA A 146 16.71 -1.05 -4.51
CA ALA A 146 18.00 -0.40 -4.36
C ALA A 146 18.87 -0.97 -3.22
N GLU A 147 18.31 -1.80 -2.37
CA GLU A 147 18.98 -2.39 -1.19
C GLU A 147 20.26 -3.14 -1.58
N ILE A 148 20.25 -3.81 -2.74
CA ILE A 148 21.42 -4.54 -3.23
C ILE A 148 22.64 -3.63 -3.45
N ASN A 149 22.42 -2.37 -3.85
CA ASN A 149 23.47 -1.40 -4.13
C ASN A 149 24.14 -0.87 -2.85
N ILE A 150 23.51 -1.06 -1.69
CA ILE A 150 24.08 -0.75 -0.37
C ILE A 150 24.51 -2.02 0.39
N GLY A 151 24.56 -3.17 -0.29
CA GLY A 151 24.99 -4.44 0.29
C GLY A 151 23.95 -5.06 1.24
N MET A 152 22.68 -4.68 1.11
CA MET A 152 21.59 -5.16 1.95
C MET A 152 20.62 -6.02 1.13
N THR A 153 20.02 -7.01 1.78
CA THR A 153 18.88 -7.74 1.20
C THR A 153 17.60 -7.00 1.59
N ALA A 154 16.75 -6.67 0.63
CA ALA A 154 15.46 -6.05 0.92
C ALA A 154 14.61 -6.93 1.84
N ASP A 155 14.18 -6.38 2.97
CA ASP A 155 13.61 -7.13 4.09
C ASP A 155 12.27 -6.59 4.59
N VAL A 156 11.69 -5.55 3.95
CA VAL A 156 10.41 -4.95 4.34
C VAL A 156 9.23 -5.25 3.41
N GLY A 157 9.43 -6.09 2.39
CA GLY A 157 8.34 -6.82 1.73
C GLY A 157 8.45 -7.01 0.21
N THR A 158 9.31 -6.27 -0.48
CA THR A 158 9.46 -6.34 -1.95
C THR A 158 9.68 -7.77 -2.44
N LEU A 159 10.60 -8.52 -1.80
CA LEU A 159 10.94 -9.88 -2.21
C LEU A 159 9.83 -10.90 -1.91
N GLN A 160 8.88 -10.56 -1.04
CA GLN A 160 7.75 -11.41 -0.64
C GLN A 160 6.50 -11.10 -1.47
N ARG A 161 6.33 -9.84 -1.90
CA ARG A 161 5.13 -9.36 -2.59
C ARG A 161 5.30 -9.32 -4.10
N MET A 162 6.40 -8.77 -4.63
CA MET A 162 6.57 -8.59 -6.08
C MET A 162 6.49 -9.90 -6.89
N PRO A 163 7.05 -11.05 -6.46
CA PRO A 163 6.90 -12.31 -7.20
C PRO A 163 5.45 -12.79 -7.34
N LYS A 164 4.52 -12.25 -6.54
CA LYS A 164 3.07 -12.52 -6.62
C LYS A 164 2.34 -11.52 -7.52
N LEU A 165 3.02 -10.47 -7.99
CA LEU A 165 2.46 -9.39 -8.81
C LEU A 165 2.99 -9.43 -10.24
N VAL A 166 4.25 -9.84 -10.43
CA VAL A 166 4.92 -9.90 -11.72
C VAL A 166 5.74 -11.19 -11.86
N PRO A 167 6.07 -11.63 -13.08
CA PRO A 167 6.88 -12.83 -13.30
C PRO A 167 8.19 -12.80 -12.50
N GLU A 168 8.44 -13.86 -11.73
CA GLU A 168 9.56 -13.93 -10.78
C GLU A 168 10.93 -13.68 -11.45
N GLY A 169 11.12 -14.10 -12.70
CA GLY A 169 12.35 -13.85 -13.46
C GLY A 169 12.68 -12.36 -13.61
N ILE A 170 11.66 -11.52 -13.84
CA ILE A 170 11.82 -10.06 -13.89
C ILE A 170 12.20 -9.54 -12.51
N VAL A 171 11.53 -10.00 -11.44
CA VAL A 171 11.84 -9.58 -10.07
C VAL A 171 13.28 -9.91 -9.69
N ARG A 172 13.77 -11.10 -10.05
CA ARG A 172 15.15 -11.52 -9.79
C ARG A 172 16.16 -10.62 -10.51
N GLU A 173 15.92 -10.28 -11.78
CA GLU A 173 16.78 -9.34 -12.51
C GLU A 173 16.82 -7.98 -11.80
N LEU A 174 15.66 -7.43 -11.44
CA LEU A 174 15.58 -6.14 -10.75
C LEU A 174 16.27 -6.18 -9.38
N ALA A 175 16.09 -7.25 -8.62
CA ALA A 175 16.66 -7.41 -7.28
C ALA A 175 18.18 -7.66 -7.31
N TYR A 176 18.70 -8.38 -8.29
CA TYR A 176 20.14 -8.64 -8.41
C TYR A 176 20.92 -7.47 -9.02
N THR A 177 20.28 -6.70 -9.90
CA THR A 177 20.95 -5.60 -10.60
C THR A 177 20.75 -4.24 -9.93
N GLY A 178 19.66 -4.08 -9.16
CA GLY A 178 19.26 -2.77 -8.62
C GLY A 178 19.07 -1.71 -9.70
N ARG A 179 18.76 -2.12 -10.94
CA ARG A 179 18.59 -1.20 -12.07
C ARG A 179 17.28 -0.42 -11.95
N ARG A 180 17.22 0.72 -12.65
CA ARG A 180 15.95 1.42 -12.86
C ARG A 180 15.04 0.59 -13.75
N TRP A 181 13.78 0.52 -13.35
CA TRP A 181 12.68 -0.09 -14.07
C TRP A 181 11.66 0.99 -14.41
N THR A 182 11.49 1.27 -15.70
CA THR A 182 10.70 2.42 -16.16
C THR A 182 9.20 2.18 -15.99
N ALA A 183 8.40 3.25 -15.94
CA ALA A 183 6.93 3.17 -15.93
C ALA A 183 6.37 2.30 -17.06
N SER A 184 6.93 2.42 -18.27
CA SER A 184 6.52 1.61 -19.42
C SER A 184 6.82 0.12 -19.22
N GLU A 185 8.04 -0.24 -18.78
CA GLU A 185 8.37 -1.65 -18.51
C GLU A 185 7.49 -2.22 -17.38
N ALA A 186 7.28 -1.44 -16.31
CA ALA A 186 6.43 -1.82 -15.19
C ALA A 186 4.97 -2.03 -15.61
N ARG A 187 4.45 -1.20 -16.53
CA ARG A 187 3.14 -1.38 -17.14
C ARG A 187 3.08 -2.65 -17.99
N SER A 188 4.07 -2.87 -18.86
CA SER A 188 4.12 -4.07 -19.71
C SER A 188 4.20 -5.36 -18.90
N ALA A 189 4.82 -5.34 -17.72
CA ALA A 189 4.91 -6.49 -16.82
C ALA A 189 3.67 -6.69 -15.93
N GLY A 190 2.73 -5.75 -15.92
CA GLY A 190 1.52 -5.80 -15.09
C GLY A 190 1.71 -5.30 -13.64
N PHE A 191 2.86 -4.71 -13.31
CA PHE A 191 3.06 -4.09 -11.99
C PHE A 191 2.23 -2.81 -11.82
N VAL A 192 2.09 -2.04 -12.90
CA VAL A 192 1.33 -0.79 -12.94
C VAL A 192 0.04 -0.95 -13.77
N ASN A 193 -1.07 -0.47 -13.23
CA ASN A 193 -2.42 -0.52 -13.79
C ASN A 193 -2.67 0.47 -14.94
N ALA A 194 -2.00 1.63 -14.95
CA ALA A 194 -1.98 2.58 -16.06
C ALA A 194 -0.83 3.59 -15.91
N VAL A 195 -0.39 4.13 -17.04
CA VAL A 195 0.61 5.20 -17.10
C VAL A 195 -0.06 6.45 -17.66
N PHE A 196 0.14 7.58 -16.98
CA PHE A 196 -0.41 8.90 -17.32
C PHE A 196 0.70 9.83 -17.82
N PRO A 197 0.38 10.87 -18.60
CA PRO A 197 1.39 11.75 -19.17
C PRO A 197 2.18 12.53 -18.11
N ASP A 198 1.53 12.95 -17.03
CA ASP A 198 2.12 13.76 -15.96
C ASP A 198 1.44 13.50 -14.61
N GLN A 199 1.99 14.12 -13.56
CA GLN A 199 1.54 13.96 -12.18
C GLN A 199 0.09 14.43 -11.94
N ASP A 200 -0.35 15.50 -12.60
CA ASP A 200 -1.70 16.04 -12.42
C ASP A 200 -2.73 15.08 -13.03
N ALA A 201 -2.50 14.64 -14.27
CA ALA A 201 -3.33 13.64 -14.94
C ALA A 201 -3.33 12.30 -14.19
N LEU A 202 -2.19 11.90 -13.63
CA LEU A 202 -2.07 10.74 -12.77
C LEU A 202 -2.97 10.87 -11.53
N LEU A 203 -2.87 11.98 -10.80
CA LEU A 203 -3.66 12.17 -9.57
C LEU A 203 -5.16 12.21 -9.89
N GLU A 204 -5.56 12.93 -10.94
CA GLU A 204 -6.95 13.00 -11.39
C GLU A 204 -7.51 11.61 -11.71
N GLY A 205 -6.79 10.83 -12.52
CA GLY A 205 -7.21 9.48 -12.92
C GLY A 205 -7.27 8.51 -11.74
N VAL A 206 -6.33 8.58 -10.79
CA VAL A 206 -6.36 7.73 -9.58
C VAL A 206 -7.52 8.11 -8.67
N MET A 207 -7.79 9.40 -8.50
CA MET A 207 -8.93 9.88 -7.71
C MET A 207 -10.26 9.49 -8.36
N GLU A 208 -10.36 9.47 -9.69
CA GLU A 208 -11.54 8.97 -10.40
C GLU A 208 -11.81 7.50 -10.07
N VAL A 209 -10.79 6.64 -10.16
CA VAL A 209 -10.93 5.22 -9.80
C VAL A 209 -11.33 5.06 -8.32
N ALA A 210 -10.73 5.84 -7.42
CA ALA A 210 -11.06 5.80 -6.00
C ALA A 210 -12.51 6.22 -5.72
N ARG A 211 -13.00 7.29 -6.39
CA ARG A 211 -14.41 7.71 -6.30
C ARG A 211 -15.34 6.64 -6.85
N GLU A 212 -14.99 5.99 -7.97
CA GLU A 212 -15.80 4.88 -8.48
C GLU A 212 -15.89 3.73 -7.46
N ILE A 213 -14.78 3.34 -6.84
CA ILE A 213 -14.77 2.32 -5.78
C ILE A 213 -15.66 2.76 -4.61
N ALA A 214 -15.63 4.03 -4.23
CA ALA A 214 -16.45 4.57 -3.14
C ALA A 214 -17.97 4.49 -3.41
N THR A 215 -18.40 4.39 -4.68
CA THR A 215 -19.81 4.16 -5.04
C THR A 215 -20.30 2.72 -4.80
N LYS A 216 -19.40 1.76 -4.53
CA LYS A 216 -19.77 0.35 -4.38
C LYS A 216 -20.12 0.01 -2.93
N SER A 217 -20.76 -1.14 -2.71
CA SER A 217 -20.98 -1.68 -1.36
C SER A 217 -19.63 -1.88 -0.65
N PRO A 218 -19.41 -1.22 0.51
CA PRO A 218 -18.13 -1.34 1.21
C PRO A 218 -17.92 -2.75 1.78
N MET A 219 -18.99 -3.50 2.08
CA MET A 219 -18.90 -4.90 2.51
C MET A 219 -18.44 -5.80 1.36
N ALA A 220 -18.97 -5.59 0.15
CA ALA A 220 -18.54 -6.35 -1.04
C ALA A 220 -17.08 -6.05 -1.40
N ILE A 221 -16.65 -4.79 -1.28
CA ILE A 221 -15.25 -4.38 -1.49
C ILE A 221 -14.32 -5.05 -0.46
N TRP A 222 -14.67 -4.98 0.83
CA TRP A 222 -13.87 -5.61 1.88
C TRP A 222 -13.76 -7.13 1.69
N GLY A 223 -14.89 -7.81 1.41
CA GLY A 223 -14.90 -9.25 1.13
C GLY A 223 -14.08 -9.64 -0.09
N THR A 224 -14.10 -8.81 -1.14
CA THR A 224 -13.26 -9.00 -2.34
C THR A 224 -11.79 -8.93 -1.96
N LYS A 225 -11.37 -7.91 -1.21
CA LYS A 225 -9.98 -7.75 -0.77
C LYS A 225 -9.52 -8.91 0.12
N GLN A 226 -10.32 -9.30 1.11
CA GLN A 226 -10.01 -10.44 2.00
C GLN A 226 -9.85 -11.75 1.21
N THR A 227 -10.74 -12.01 0.27
CA THR A 227 -10.72 -13.22 -0.55
C THR A 227 -9.51 -13.26 -1.49
N MET A 228 -9.16 -12.14 -2.11
CA MET A 228 -7.98 -12.04 -2.96
C MET A 228 -6.69 -12.27 -2.17
N HIS A 229 -6.57 -11.71 -0.97
CA HIS A 229 -5.43 -11.95 -0.09
C HIS A 229 -5.35 -13.39 0.39
N TYR A 230 -6.47 -13.98 0.81
CA TYR A 230 -6.51 -15.38 1.22
C TYR A 230 -6.09 -16.31 0.07
N THR A 231 -6.71 -16.16 -1.10
CA THR A 231 -6.48 -17.02 -2.27
C THR A 231 -5.04 -16.94 -2.78
N ARG A 232 -4.38 -15.78 -2.64
CA ARG A 232 -2.98 -15.60 -3.02
C ARG A 232 -2.03 -16.61 -2.36
N ASP A 233 -2.34 -17.01 -1.13
CA ASP A 233 -1.46 -17.80 -0.27
C ASP A 233 -2.00 -19.22 0.02
N HIS A 234 -3.09 -19.61 -0.65
CA HIS A 234 -3.78 -20.89 -0.46
C HIS A 234 -4.11 -21.55 -1.80
N SER A 235 -4.56 -22.81 -1.77
CA SER A 235 -5.02 -23.47 -3.00
C SER A 235 -6.35 -22.86 -3.48
N VAL A 236 -6.69 -23.08 -4.75
CA VAL A 236 -7.99 -22.68 -5.30
C VAL A 236 -9.15 -23.32 -4.52
N SER A 237 -9.00 -24.56 -4.06
CA SER A 237 -10.03 -25.25 -3.27
C SER A 237 -10.26 -24.56 -1.92
N ASP A 238 -9.17 -24.22 -1.21
CA ASP A 238 -9.26 -23.52 0.08
C ASP A 238 -9.88 -22.12 -0.12
N GLY A 239 -9.49 -21.41 -1.18
CA GLY A 239 -10.03 -20.09 -1.49
C GLY A 239 -11.53 -20.10 -1.82
N LEU A 240 -12.00 -21.12 -2.56
CA LEU A 240 -13.42 -21.30 -2.86
C LEU A 240 -14.26 -21.62 -1.61
N GLU A 241 -13.73 -22.43 -0.70
CA GLU A 241 -14.37 -22.70 0.58
C GLU A 241 -14.40 -21.45 1.47
N PHE A 242 -13.30 -20.70 1.53
CA PHE A 242 -13.22 -19.44 2.26
C PHE A 242 -14.29 -18.44 1.79
N ILE A 243 -14.41 -18.18 0.48
CA ILE A 243 -15.39 -17.21 -0.03
C ILE A 243 -16.84 -17.71 0.14
N ALA A 244 -17.08 -19.02 0.06
CA ALA A 244 -18.41 -19.57 0.31
C ALA A 244 -18.86 -19.29 1.76
N ASN A 245 -17.98 -19.51 2.73
CA ASN A 245 -18.25 -19.20 4.14
C ASN A 245 -18.37 -17.69 4.40
N TRP A 246 -17.52 -16.87 3.78
CA TRP A 246 -17.62 -15.42 3.85
C TRP A 246 -18.98 -14.94 3.37
N ASN A 247 -19.39 -15.33 2.16
CA ASN A 247 -20.69 -14.94 1.60
C ASN A 247 -21.85 -15.47 2.44
N ALA A 248 -21.78 -16.69 2.97
CA ALA A 248 -22.85 -17.20 3.84
C ALA A 248 -23.06 -16.35 5.11
N ALA A 249 -22.01 -15.65 5.59
CA ALA A 249 -22.06 -14.83 6.80
C ALA A 249 -22.26 -13.33 6.53
N MET A 250 -21.67 -12.80 5.46
CA MET A 250 -21.51 -11.36 5.23
C MET A 250 -22.27 -10.84 4.00
N PHE A 251 -22.80 -11.74 3.15
CA PHE A 251 -23.60 -11.31 2.01
C PHE A 251 -24.92 -10.70 2.50
N ASP A 252 -25.12 -9.43 2.16
CA ASP A 252 -26.32 -8.70 2.51
C ASP A 252 -27.26 -8.58 1.30
N THR A 253 -28.48 -9.10 1.45
CA THR A 253 -29.50 -8.99 0.41
C THR A 253 -30.04 -7.56 0.25
N ASP A 254 -29.87 -6.71 1.26
CA ASP A 254 -30.33 -5.31 1.22
C ASP A 254 -29.45 -4.49 0.26
N ASP A 255 -28.13 -4.68 0.30
CA ASP A 255 -27.21 -4.10 -0.69
C ASP A 255 -27.54 -4.59 -2.11
N MET A 256 -27.88 -5.87 -2.28
CA MET A 256 -28.31 -6.38 -3.59
C MET A 256 -29.61 -5.72 -4.06
N ALA A 257 -30.60 -5.58 -3.17
CA ALA A 257 -31.87 -4.94 -3.48
C ALA A 257 -31.69 -3.47 -3.86
N GLU A 258 -30.83 -2.74 -3.15
CA GLU A 258 -30.49 -1.35 -3.44
C GLU A 258 -29.80 -1.22 -4.81
N ALA A 259 -28.82 -2.07 -5.11
CA ALA A 259 -28.16 -2.07 -6.41
C ALA A 259 -29.14 -2.29 -7.58
N PHE A 260 -30.12 -3.19 -7.41
CA PHE A 260 -31.17 -3.42 -8.40
C PHE A 260 -32.15 -2.25 -8.49
N GLY A 261 -32.60 -1.72 -7.35
CA GLY A 261 -33.49 -0.57 -7.28
C GLY A 261 -32.90 0.67 -7.97
N ALA A 262 -31.67 1.05 -7.59
CA ALA A 262 -30.95 2.16 -8.18
C ALA A 262 -30.83 2.04 -9.71
N LYS A 263 -30.51 0.84 -10.20
CA LYS A 263 -30.42 0.56 -11.64
C LYS A 263 -31.77 0.70 -12.35
N MET A 264 -32.86 0.21 -11.76
CA MET A 264 -34.21 0.34 -12.32
C MET A 264 -34.67 1.81 -12.36
N GLU A 265 -34.30 2.58 -11.33
CA GLU A 265 -34.65 4.00 -11.17
C GLU A 265 -33.69 4.95 -11.91
N LYS A 266 -32.60 4.43 -12.49
CA LYS A 266 -31.53 5.21 -13.15
C LYS A 266 -30.91 6.28 -12.25
N ARG A 267 -30.67 5.91 -10.99
CA ARG A 267 -29.92 6.71 -10.00
C ARG A 267 -28.68 5.94 -9.56
N GLU A 268 -27.81 6.62 -8.83
CA GLU A 268 -26.69 5.96 -8.14
C GLU A 268 -27.21 5.16 -6.94
N ALA A 269 -26.52 4.05 -6.65
CA ALA A 269 -26.81 3.23 -5.50
C ALA A 269 -26.22 3.88 -4.24
N ASP A 270 -26.99 3.88 -3.15
CA ASP A 270 -26.58 4.41 -1.85
C ASP A 270 -26.47 3.28 -0.84
N PHE A 271 -25.23 2.83 -0.63
CA PHE A 271 -24.92 1.80 0.36
C PHE A 271 -24.62 2.44 1.71
N PRO A 272 -25.02 1.84 2.85
CA PRO A 272 -24.61 2.30 4.17
C PRO A 272 -23.09 2.17 4.35
N ASP A 273 -22.53 3.00 5.23
CA ASP A 273 -21.13 2.89 5.65
C ASP A 273 -20.92 1.68 6.58
N LEU A 274 -19.67 1.21 6.68
CA LEU A 274 -19.35 0.18 7.66
C LEU A 274 -19.42 0.78 9.06
N TRP A 275 -19.73 -0.06 10.03
CA TRP A 275 -19.56 0.32 11.42
C TRP A 275 -18.07 0.55 11.72
N PRO A 276 -17.75 1.50 12.63
CA PRO A 276 -16.41 1.60 13.17
C PRO A 276 -15.98 0.28 13.81
N LEU A 277 -14.69 -0.02 13.76
CA LEU A 277 -14.16 -1.19 14.47
C LEU A 277 -14.34 -1.02 15.99
N SER A 278 -14.63 -2.12 16.67
CA SER A 278 -14.76 -2.13 18.14
C SER A 278 -13.41 -1.79 18.80
N GLU A 279 -13.46 -0.91 19.82
CA GLU A 279 -12.31 -0.59 20.67
C GLU A 279 -12.14 -1.60 21.84
N GLY A 280 -12.99 -2.62 21.92
CA GLY A 280 -13.08 -3.55 23.07
C GLY A 280 -14.28 -3.28 23.98
N LEU A 281 -14.30 -3.96 25.14
CA LEU A 281 -15.28 -3.77 26.22
C LEU A 281 -14.77 -2.76 27.26
#